data_AF-A0A3L7W7J4-F1
#
_entry.id   AF-A0A3L7W7J4-F1
#
_cell.length_a   1.000
_cell.length_b   1.000
_cell.length_c   1.000
_cell.angle_alpha   90.00
_cell.angle_beta   90.00
_cell.angle_gamma   90.00
#
_symmetry.space_group_name_H-M   'P 1'
#
loop_
_entity.id
_entity.type
_entity.pdbx_description
1 polymer ?
#
loop_
_entity_poly.entity_id
_entity_poly.type
_entity_poly.pdbx_seq_one_letter_code
_entity_poly.pdbx_strand_id
1 'polypeptide(L)' 'MPNEPLPFRVEENLVYALPLQAGGLLLVDAGPDVMGGWDQLLARINAKGFAATDVRAVLITHAHIDHAGLAY' A
#
# COMPACT_ATOMS: atom_id res chain seq x y z
N MET A 1 -25.66 0.39 -7.02
CA MET A 1 -25.89 -0.81 -6.20
C MET A 1 -24.69 -0.95 -5.27
N PRO A 2 -24.81 -0.72 -3.95
CA PRO A 2 -23.62 -0.61 -3.08
C PRO A 2 -23.17 -1.94 -2.47
N ASN A 3 -23.91 -3.04 -2.65
CA ASN A 3 -23.71 -4.27 -1.89
C ASN A 3 -23.44 -5.53 -2.75
N GLU A 4 -23.20 -5.38 -4.06
CA GLU A 4 -22.70 -6.53 -4.83
C GLU A 4 -21.18 -6.63 -4.62
N PRO A 5 -20.66 -7.80 -4.21
CA PRO A 5 -19.22 -7.98 -4.11
C PRO A 5 -18.59 -7.72 -5.47
N LEU A 6 -17.50 -6.97 -5.49
CA LEU A 6 -16.69 -6.81 -6.70
C LEU A 6 -16.29 -8.21 -7.21
N PRO A 7 -16.22 -8.43 -8.52
CA PRO A 7 -15.85 -9.73 -9.10
C PRO A 7 -14.37 -10.10 -8.83
N PHE A 8 -13.66 -9.31 -8.02
CA PHE A 8 -12.27 -9.49 -7.61
C PHE A 8 -12.10 -9.09 -6.14
N ARG A 9 -11.16 -9.73 -5.46
CA ARG A 9 -10.82 -9.44 -4.06
C ARG A 9 -9.84 -8.28 -3.99
N VAL A 10 -10.34 -7.11 -3.65
CA VAL A 10 -9.52 -5.89 -3.46
C VAL A 10 -8.46 -6.08 -2.37
N GLU A 11 -8.74 -6.95 -1.38
CA GLU A 11 -7.90 -7.20 -0.22
C GLU A 11 -6.62 -8.01 -0.54
N GLU A 12 -6.61 -8.71 -1.68
CA GLU A 12 -5.46 -9.48 -2.16
C GLU A 12 -4.60 -8.60 -3.09
N ASN A 13 -3.84 -7.68 -2.50
CA ASN A 13 -2.91 -6.82 -3.24
C ASN A 13 -1.46 -6.92 -2.75
N LEU A 14 -0.52 -6.56 -3.62
CA LEU A 14 0.91 -6.48 -3.39
C LEU A 14 1.36 -5.03 -3.43
N VAL A 15 1.96 -4.58 -2.32
CA VAL A 15 2.77 -3.36 -2.26
C VAL A 15 4.22 -3.78 -2.14
N TYR A 16 5.07 -3.31 -3.06
CA TYR A 16 6.51 -3.61 -2.99
C TYR A 16 7.21 -2.51 -2.20
N ALA A 17 7.85 -2.88 -1.09
CA ALA A 17 8.72 -1.99 -0.32
C ALA A 17 10.18 -2.19 -0.72
N LEU A 18 10.79 -1.16 -1.29
CA LEU A 18 12.16 -1.16 -1.79
C LEU A 18 13.04 -0.21 -0.96
N PRO A 19 14.03 -0.74 -0.21
CA PRO A 19 15.01 0.09 0.48
C PRO A 19 15.82 0.94 -0.50
N LEU A 20 15.93 2.23 -0.21
CA LEU A 20 16.70 3.17 -1.02
C LEU A 20 18.15 3.24 -0.53
N GLN A 21 19.09 3.37 -1.46
CA GLN A 21 20.52 3.54 -1.13
C GLN A 21 20.78 4.79 -0.27
N ALA A 22 20.01 5.87 -0.49
CA ALA A 22 20.07 7.09 0.30
C ALA A 22 19.35 7.01 1.66
N GLY A 23 18.80 5.83 2.01
CA GLY A 23 18.00 5.60 3.20
C GLY A 23 16.50 5.81 2.97
N GLY A 24 15.69 5.08 3.74
CA GLY A 24 14.22 5.07 3.62
C GLY A 24 13.70 4.05 2.60
N LEU A 25 12.41 4.16 2.29
CA LEU A 25 11.66 3.26 1.43
C LEU A 25 11.05 3.98 0.23
N LEU A 26 11.11 3.34 -0.93
CA LEU A 26 10.16 3.51 -2.01
C LEU A 26 9.08 2.44 -1.89
N LEU A 27 7.81 2.84 -1.93
CA LEU A 27 6.71 1.92 -2.14
C LEU A 27 6.33 1.92 -3.63
N VAL A 28 6.10 0.74 -4.21
CA VAL A 28 5.38 0.61 -5.49
C VAL A 28 3.95 0.22 -5.16
N ASP A 29 3.02 1.10 -5.55
CA ASP A 29 1.64 1.18 -5.10
C ASP A 29 1.48 1.46 -3.59
N ALA A 30 0.26 1.76 -3.18
CA ALA A 30 -0.11 2.05 -1.79
C ALA A 30 -1.04 0.99 -1.19
N GLY A 31 -1.76 0.26 -2.04
CA GLY A 31 -2.79 -0.68 -1.61
C GLY A 31 -4.16 0.00 -1.45
N PRO A 32 -5.21 -0.79 -1.17
CA PRO A 32 -6.57 -0.28 -1.02
C PRO A 32 -6.81 0.41 0.32
N ASP A 33 -7.62 1.48 0.32
CA ASP A 33 -8.17 2.07 1.54
C ASP A 33 -9.42 1.29 1.99
N VAL A 34 -9.18 0.14 2.60
CA VAL A 34 -10.19 -0.73 3.23
C VAL A 34 -9.97 -0.75 4.74
N MET A 35 -10.97 -1.23 5.47
CA MET A 35 -10.88 -1.37 6.93
C MET A 35 -9.63 -2.18 7.33
N GLY A 36 -8.73 -1.56 8.07
CA GLY A 36 -7.47 -2.16 8.51
C GLY A 36 -6.37 -2.24 7.44
N GLY A 37 -6.57 -1.70 6.22
CA GLY A 37 -5.57 -1.68 5.16
C GLY A 37 -4.31 -0.91 5.56
N TRP A 38 -4.48 0.27 6.15
CA TRP A 38 -3.37 1.08 6.68
C TRP A 38 -2.57 0.33 7.76
N ASP A 39 -3.25 -0.26 8.74
CA ASP A 39 -2.59 -0.99 9.82
C ASP A 39 -1.83 -2.23 9.30
N GLN A 40 -2.38 -2.92 8.29
CA GLN A 40 -1.69 -4.03 7.64
C GLN A 40 -0.44 -3.60 6.87
N LEU A 41 -0.51 -2.47 6.14
CA LEU A 41 0.66 -1.90 5.47
C LEU A 41 1.75 -1.56 6.50
N LEU A 42 1.38 -0.85 7.58
CA LEU A 42 2.29 -0.50 8.66
C LEU A 42 2.90 -1.74 9.31
N ALA A 43 2.10 -2.75 9.64
CA ALA A 43 2.59 -4.00 10.23
C ALA A 43 3.60 -4.70 9.32
N ARG A 44 3.36 -4.71 8.00
CA ARG A 44 4.26 -5.34 7.01
C ARG A 44 5.60 -4.61 6.88
N ILE A 45 5.61 -3.27 6.81
CA ILE A 45 6.88 -2.52 6.76
C ILE A 45 7.62 -2.52 8.11
N ASN A 46 6.88 -2.48 9.23
CA ASN A 46 7.45 -2.56 10.58
C ASN A 46 8.13 -3.91 10.81
N ALA A 47 7.55 -5.02 10.33
CA ALA A 47 8.16 -6.34 10.37
C ALA A 47 9.48 -6.45 9.57
N LYS A 48 9.78 -5.46 8.72
CA LYS A 48 11.04 -5.32 7.97
C LYS A 48 11.98 -4.26 8.56
N GLY A 49 11.63 -3.66 9.70
CA GLY A 49 12.46 -2.67 10.39
C GLY A 49 12.28 -1.23 9.90
N PHE A 50 11.21 -0.93 9.16
CA PHE A 50 10.90 0.41 8.67
C PHE A 50 9.62 0.94 9.31
N ALA A 51 9.54 2.26 9.50
CA ALA A 51 8.34 2.97 9.90
C ALA A 51 7.71 3.72 8.71
N ALA A 52 6.47 4.20 8.87
CA ALA A 52 5.82 5.05 7.87
C ALA A 52 6.67 6.29 7.50
N THR A 53 7.36 6.87 8.48
CA THR A 53 8.25 8.03 8.32
C THR A 53 9.50 7.74 7.48
N ASP A 54 9.78 6.47 7.19
CA ASP A 54 10.87 6.07 6.29
C ASP A 54 10.44 6.08 4.83
N VAL A 55 9.13 6.12 4.52
CA VAL A 55 8.64 6.21 3.14
C VAL A 55 8.99 7.57 2.54
N ARG A 56 9.81 7.57 1.48
CA ARG A 56 10.27 8.78 0.78
C ARG A 56 9.46 9.07 -0.47
N ALA A 57 8.93 8.03 -1.09
CA ALA A 57 8.11 8.13 -2.28
C ALA A 57 7.17 6.93 -2.37
N VAL A 58 6.05 7.15 -3.05
CA VAL A 58 5.11 6.12 -3.47
C VAL A 58 4.98 6.24 -4.99
N LEU A 59 5.41 5.21 -5.72
CA LEU A 59 5.23 5.09 -7.16
C LEU A 59 3.92 4.37 -7.43
N ILE A 60 2.90 5.11 -7.81
CA ILE A 60 1.60 4.56 -8.21
C ILE A 60 1.70 4.06 -9.65
N THR A 61 1.43 2.77 -9.88
CA THR A 61 1.45 2.17 -11.22
C THR A 61 0.30 2.70 -12.07
N HIS A 62 -0.90 2.79 -11.50
CA HIS A 62 -2.10 3.38 -12.08
C HIS A 62 -3.14 3.70 -10.99
N ALA A 63 -4.16 4.49 -11.35
CA ALA A 63 -5.10 5.08 -10.39
C ALA A 63 -6.36 4.23 -10.14
N HIS A 64 -6.23 2.91 -10.03
CA HIS A 64 -7.32 2.07 -9.50
C HIS A 64 -7.28 2.02 -7.98
N ILE A 65 -8.44 1.78 -7.36
CA ILE A 65 -8.64 1.85 -5.91
C ILE A 65 -7.80 0.85 -5.13
N ASP A 66 -7.45 -0.28 -5.74
CA ASP A 66 -6.59 -1.29 -5.15
C ASP A 66 -5.14 -0.84 -5.10
N HIS A 67 -4.67 -0.03 -6.05
CA HIS A 67 -3.28 0.46 -6.08
C HIS A 67 -3.09 1.80 -5.38
N ALA A 68 -4.00 2.75 -5.63
CA ALA A 68 -3.87 4.14 -5.20
C ALA A 68 -4.70 4.47 -3.94
N GLY A 69 -5.47 3.51 -3.40
CA GLY A 69 -6.45 3.77 -2.34
C GLY A 69 -5.88 4.50 -1.13
N LEU A 70 -4.78 4.02 -0.56
CA LEU A 70 -4.12 4.64 0.60
C LEU A 70 -3.30 5.90 0.27
N ALA A 71 -3.19 6.29 -1.00
CA ALA A 71 -2.44 7.45 -1.47
C ALA A 71 -3.33 8.58 -2.03
N TYR A 72 -4.66 8.41 -1.97
CA TYR A 72 -5.64 9.39 -2.41
C TYR A 72 -6.18 10.24 -1.25
#